data_AF-A0A8X7TT80-F1
#
_entry.id   AF-A0A8X7TT80-F1
#
_cell.length_a   1.000
_cell.length_b   1.000
_cell.length_c   1.000
_cell.angle_alpha   90.00
_cell.angle_beta   90.00
_cell.angle_gamma   90.00
#
_symmetry.space_group_name_H-M   'P 1'
#
loop_
_entity.id
_entity.type
_entity.pdbx_description
1 polymer ?
#
loop_
_entity_poly.entity_id
_entity_poly.type
_entity_poly.pdbx_seq_one_letter_code
_entity_poly.pdbx_strand_id
1 'polypeptide(L)'
;MVCLELWSFELLVLASGLLPNPVVETSVLSICLNTSLTIWQISVGLGGAASIRVSNELGAGNPQVAKLAVYVIVGIAVAQGIVVVTVLLSVRKVLGRAFSSDPKIIYYAASMIPIVACGNFLDGLQCVLSGVARGCGWQKIGACVNLGSYYLVGVPLGLLLGFHFHIGGRGLWLGIVTALAVQVLCLSLVTIFTNWDKEAKKATKRVGSSDD
;
A
#
# COMPACT_ATOMS: atom_id res chain seq x y z
N MET A 1 -4.35 11.28 -3.10
CA MET A 1 -3.58 10.25 -2.38
C MET A 1 -3.43 9.03 -3.27
N VAL A 2 -4.52 8.30 -3.57
CA VAL A 2 -4.49 7.10 -4.43
C VAL A 2 -3.83 7.33 -5.80
N CYS A 3 -4.14 8.42 -6.51
CA CYS A 3 -3.50 8.67 -7.82
C CYS A 3 -1.99 8.87 -7.73
N LEU A 4 -1.51 9.58 -6.69
CA LEU A 4 -0.07 9.82 -6.51
C LEU A 4 0.69 8.53 -6.24
N GLU A 5 0.09 7.65 -5.45
CA GLU A 5 0.59 6.29 -5.22
C GLU A 5 0.62 5.49 -6.52
N LEU A 6 -0.49 5.39 -7.25
CA LEU A 6 -0.54 4.65 -8.53
C LEU A 6 0.48 5.19 -9.54
N TRP A 7 0.60 6.51 -9.68
CA TRP A 7 1.58 7.12 -10.57
C TRP A 7 3.02 6.79 -10.18
N SER A 8 3.32 6.61 -8.89
CA SER A 8 4.67 6.19 -8.49
C SER A 8 5.03 4.78 -8.97
N PHE A 9 4.07 3.85 -8.98
CA PHE A 9 4.25 2.52 -9.55
C PHE A 9 4.44 2.62 -11.07
N GLU A 10 3.59 3.37 -11.77
CA GLU A 10 3.67 3.56 -13.22
C GLU A 10 4.98 4.24 -13.64
N LEU A 11 5.45 5.24 -12.89
CA LEU A 11 6.73 5.89 -13.14
C LEU A 11 7.90 4.91 -13.05
N LEU A 12 7.89 3.99 -12.09
CA LEU A 12 8.95 2.99 -11.95
C LEU A 12 8.86 1.90 -13.02
N VAL A 13 7.65 1.50 -13.43
CA VAL A 13 7.46 0.59 -14.57
C VAL A 13 7.95 1.25 -15.87
N LEU A 14 7.61 2.52 -16.10
CA LEU A 14 8.10 3.28 -17.25
C LEU A 14 9.63 3.42 -17.20
N ALA A 15 10.20 3.70 -16.04
CA ALA A 15 11.64 3.77 -15.85
C ALA A 15 12.34 2.44 -16.18
N SER A 16 11.69 1.29 -15.98
CA SER A 16 12.27 0.00 -16.35
C SER A 16 12.50 -0.16 -17.86
N GLY A 17 11.81 0.63 -18.70
CA GLY A 17 12.08 0.73 -20.13
C GLY A 17 13.42 1.38 -20.48
N LEU A 18 14.11 1.98 -19.51
CA LEU A 18 15.45 2.55 -19.66
C LEU A 18 16.56 1.61 -19.15
N LEU A 19 16.20 0.46 -18.57
CA LEU A 19 17.17 -0.54 -18.10
C LEU A 19 17.74 -1.38 -19.26
N PRO A 20 18.90 -2.05 -19.07
CA PRO A 20 19.37 -3.06 -20.00
C PRO A 20 18.34 -4.19 -20.16
N ASN A 21 18.04 -4.59 -21.40
CA ASN A 21 16.95 -5.52 -21.75
C ASN A 21 15.54 -4.99 -21.39
N PRO A 22 15.13 -3.84 -21.96
CA PRO A 22 13.92 -3.14 -21.55
C PRO A 22 12.65 -3.97 -21.75
N VAL A 23 12.61 -4.85 -22.76
CA VAL A 23 11.48 -5.76 -23.01
C VAL A 23 11.27 -6.72 -21.84
N VAL A 24 12.35 -7.28 -21.28
CA VAL A 24 12.28 -8.27 -20.19
C VAL A 24 11.94 -7.57 -18.87
N GLU A 25 12.62 -6.47 -18.56
CA GLU A 25 12.41 -5.71 -17.32
C GLU A 25 10.98 -5.15 -17.26
N THR A 26 10.53 -4.48 -18.33
CA THR A 26 9.17 -3.92 -18.39
C THR A 26 8.12 -5.01 -18.31
N SER A 27 8.28 -6.12 -19.03
CA SER A 27 7.32 -7.22 -18.98
C SER A 27 7.18 -7.80 -17.57
N VAL A 28 8.29 -8.03 -16.88
CA VAL A 28 8.26 -8.58 -15.52
C VAL A 28 7.67 -7.59 -14.51
N LEU A 29 8.02 -6.30 -14.61
CA LEU A 29 7.42 -5.28 -13.75
C LEU A 29 5.93 -5.09 -14.02
N SER A 30 5.48 -5.19 -15.26
CA SER A 30 4.06 -5.17 -15.60
C SER A 30 3.31 -6.37 -15.01
N ILE A 31 3.91 -7.57 -15.02
CA ILE A 31 3.33 -8.75 -14.35
C ILE A 31 3.21 -8.50 -12.85
N CYS A 32 4.26 -7.96 -12.22
CA CYS A 32 4.25 -7.63 -10.80
C CYS A 32 3.16 -6.59 -10.48
N LEU A 33 3.05 -5.53 -11.29
CA LEU A 33 2.04 -4.48 -11.13
C LEU A 33 0.63 -5.02 -11.24
N ASN A 34 0.32 -5.77 -12.30
CA ASN A 34 -1.02 -6.34 -12.49
C ASN A 34 -1.40 -7.31 -11.36
N THR A 35 -0.44 -8.11 -10.90
CA THR A 35 -0.63 -9.00 -9.74
C THR A 35 -0.95 -8.19 -8.49
N SER A 36 -0.17 -7.15 -8.20
CA SER A 36 -0.41 -6.25 -7.06
C SER A 36 -1.76 -5.53 -7.15
N LEU A 37 -2.10 -4.96 -8.31
CA LEU A 37 -3.38 -4.26 -8.50
C LEU A 37 -4.59 -5.17 -8.30
N THR A 38 -4.49 -6.45 -8.68
CA THR A 38 -5.55 -7.43 -8.47
C THR A 38 -5.78 -7.68 -6.98
N ILE A 39 -4.69 -7.86 -6.22
CA ILE A 39 -4.74 -8.09 -4.77
C ILE A 39 -5.20 -6.83 -4.03
N TRP A 40 -4.74 -5.67 -4.49
CA TRP A 40 -5.03 -4.36 -3.90
C TRP A 40 -6.54 -4.08 -3.79
N GLN A 41 -7.37 -4.59 -4.70
CA GLN A 41 -8.82 -4.43 -4.61
C GLN A 41 -9.42 -4.99 -3.31
N ILE A 42 -8.88 -6.09 -2.79
CA ILE A 42 -9.30 -6.68 -1.51
C ILE A 42 -8.96 -5.71 -0.37
N SER A 43 -7.75 -5.17 -0.39
CA SER A 43 -7.23 -4.25 0.62
C SER A 43 -7.96 -2.90 0.59
N VAL A 44 -8.30 -2.39 -0.59
CA VAL A 44 -9.14 -1.19 -0.75
C VAL A 44 -10.52 -1.39 -0.13
N GLY A 45 -11.12 -2.57 -0.32
CA GLY A 45 -12.39 -2.94 0.33
C GLY A 45 -12.31 -2.90 1.86
N LEU A 46 -11.26 -3.50 2.43
CA LEU A 46 -10.99 -3.43 3.88
C LEU A 46 -10.76 -2.00 4.36
N GLY A 47 -10.01 -1.19 3.61
CA GLY A 47 -9.80 0.23 3.92
C GLY A 47 -11.08 1.06 3.86
N GLY A 48 -12.01 0.74 2.95
CA GLY A 48 -13.34 1.33 2.90
C GLY A 48 -14.16 0.98 4.14
N ALA A 49 -14.18 -0.30 4.53
CA ALA A 49 -14.85 -0.75 5.75
C ALA A 49 -14.27 -0.10 7.02
N ALA A 50 -12.94 0.02 7.10
CA ALA A 50 -12.25 0.74 8.18
C ALA A 50 -12.72 2.19 8.27
N SER A 51 -12.75 2.89 7.12
CA SER A 51 -13.16 4.29 7.06
C SER A 51 -14.59 4.49 7.58
N ILE A 52 -15.54 3.66 7.12
CA ILE A 52 -16.96 3.76 7.49
C ILE A 52 -17.16 3.47 8.98
N ARG A 53 -16.55 2.39 9.50
CA ARG A 53 -16.69 2.02 10.91
C ARG A 53 -16.10 3.08 11.83
N VAL A 54 -14.89 3.56 11.54
CA VAL A 54 -14.22 4.58 12.36
C VAL A 54 -14.98 5.91 12.29
N SER A 55 -15.45 6.34 11.12
CA SER A 55 -16.21 7.59 10.99
C SER A 55 -17.53 7.56 11.76
N ASN A 56 -18.24 6.42 11.71
CA ASN A 56 -19.53 6.27 12.39
C ASN A 56 -19.38 6.29 13.91
N GLU A 57 -18.41 5.56 14.46
CA GLU A 57 -18.17 5.53 15.91
C GLU A 57 -17.65 6.87 16.44
N LEU A 58 -16.79 7.56 15.68
CA LEU A 58 -16.36 8.91 16.03
C LEU A 58 -17.52 9.90 15.98
N GLY A 59 -18.38 9.82 14.96
CA GLY A 59 -19.58 10.64 14.82
C GLY A 59 -20.60 10.40 15.93
N ALA A 60 -20.72 9.16 16.42
CA ALA A 60 -21.56 8.78 17.55
C ALA A 60 -20.97 9.19 18.92
N GLY A 61 -19.76 9.76 18.97
CA GLY A 61 -19.11 10.14 20.23
C GLY A 61 -18.53 8.96 21.02
N ASN A 62 -18.25 7.83 20.35
CA ASN A 62 -17.75 6.58 20.94
C ASN A 62 -16.25 6.36 20.62
N PRO A 63 -15.31 7.11 21.22
CA PRO A 63 -13.88 7.02 20.90
C PRO A 63 -13.27 5.64 21.19
N GLN A 64 -13.74 4.96 22.23
CA GLN A 64 -13.23 3.63 22.59
C GLN A 64 -13.62 2.56 21.57
N VAL A 65 -14.84 2.64 21.03
CA VAL A 65 -15.32 1.71 19.99
C VAL A 65 -14.63 2.01 18.67
N ALA A 66 -14.39 3.28 18.34
CA ALA A 66 -13.58 3.67 17.18
C ALA A 66 -12.16 3.09 17.26
N LYS A 67 -11.52 3.19 18.44
CA LYS A 67 -10.19 2.62 18.68
C LYS A 67 -10.21 1.08 18.57
N LEU A 68 -11.22 0.42 19.11
CA LEU A 68 -11.40 -1.03 18.97
C LEU A 68 -11.56 -1.43 17.51
N ALA A 69 -12.36 -0.69 16.73
CA ALA A 69 -12.55 -0.93 15.30
C ALA A 69 -11.22 -0.89 14.54
N VAL A 70 -10.31 0.03 14.90
CA VAL A 70 -8.95 0.07 14.34
C VAL A 70 -8.16 -1.21 14.66
N TYR A 71 -8.14 -1.66 15.92
CA TYR A 71 -7.40 -2.88 16.27
C TYR A 71 -7.94 -4.11 15.54
N VAL A 72 -9.26 -4.24 15.46
CA VAL A 72 -9.90 -5.37 14.77
C VAL A 72 -9.56 -5.36 13.28
N ILE A 73 -9.69 -4.21 12.61
CA ILE A 73 -9.45 -4.16 11.16
C ILE A 73 -7.96 -4.31 10.82
N VAL A 74 -7.05 -3.86 11.68
CA VAL A 74 -5.61 -4.14 11.54
C VAL A 74 -5.33 -5.63 11.72
N GLY A 75 -5.97 -6.31 12.68
CA GLY A 75 -5.87 -7.77 12.82
C GLY A 75 -6.36 -8.52 11.59
N ILE A 76 -7.49 -8.09 11.00
CA ILE A 76 -8.01 -8.64 9.74
C ILE A 76 -7.03 -8.41 8.58
N ALA A 77 -6.42 -7.22 8.49
CA ALA A 77 -5.44 -6.90 7.47
C ALA A 77 -4.18 -7.77 7.57
N VAL A 78 -3.68 -8.02 8.80
CA VAL A 78 -2.55 -8.94 9.02
C VAL A 78 -2.91 -10.36 8.58
N ALA A 79 -4.09 -10.86 8.97
CA ALA A 79 -4.54 -12.20 8.56
C ALA A 79 -4.69 -12.31 7.03
N GLN A 80 -5.29 -11.30 6.40
CA GLN A 80 -5.42 -11.21 4.94
C GLN A 80 -4.05 -11.17 4.26
N GLY A 81 -3.10 -10.40 4.80
CA GLY A 81 -1.74 -10.34 4.30
C GLY A 81 -1.01 -11.69 4.36
N ILE A 82 -1.15 -12.44 5.46
CA ILE A 82 -0.55 -13.78 5.60
C ILE A 82 -1.12 -14.73 4.53
N VAL A 83 -2.43 -14.69 4.30
CA VAL A 83 -3.08 -15.48 3.24
C VAL A 83 -2.52 -15.10 1.87
N VAL A 84 -2.43 -13.81 1.56
CA VAL A 84 -1.87 -13.32 0.28
C VAL A 84 -0.44 -13.77 0.07
N VAL A 85 0.43 -13.61 1.08
CA VAL A 85 1.83 -14.04 0.99
C VAL A 85 1.91 -15.54 0.73
N THR A 86 1.12 -16.33 1.47
CA THR A 86 1.10 -17.80 1.33
C THR A 86 0.64 -18.22 -0.07
N VAL A 87 -0.44 -17.62 -0.59
CA VAL A 87 -0.97 -17.91 -1.93
C VAL A 87 0.05 -17.53 -3.00
N LEU A 88 0.60 -16.30 -2.95
CA LEU A 88 1.58 -15.83 -3.94
C LEU A 88 2.84 -16.73 -3.97
N LEU A 89 3.38 -17.08 -2.81
CA LEU A 89 4.54 -17.97 -2.74
C LEU A 89 4.24 -19.37 -3.27
N SER A 90 3.02 -19.87 -3.06
CA SER A 90 2.58 -21.17 -3.56
C SER A 90 2.46 -21.19 -5.08
N VAL A 91 1.89 -20.12 -5.68
CA VAL A 91 1.70 -20.01 -7.13
C VAL A 91 2.91 -19.45 -7.89
N ARG A 92 4.01 -19.12 -7.20
CA ARG A 92 5.16 -18.38 -7.77
C ARG A 92 5.73 -18.95 -9.07
N LYS A 93 5.73 -20.28 -9.22
CA LYS A 93 6.28 -20.98 -10.40
C LYS A 93 5.31 -21.04 -11.58
N VAL A 94 4.02 -20.85 -11.33
CA VAL A 94 2.95 -20.98 -12.31
C VAL A 94 2.46 -19.62 -12.78
N LEU A 95 2.48 -18.61 -11.90
CA LEU A 95 1.96 -17.27 -12.19
C LEU A 95 2.56 -16.67 -13.47
N GLY A 96 3.88 -16.72 -13.63
CA GLY A 96 4.54 -16.19 -14.82
C GLY A 96 4.07 -16.81 -16.15
N ARG A 97 3.64 -18.08 -16.12
CA ARG A 97 3.13 -18.80 -17.31
C ARG A 97 1.76 -18.31 -17.76
N ALA A 98 1.00 -17.66 -16.89
CA ALA A 98 -0.29 -17.07 -17.25
C ALA A 98 -0.13 -15.77 -18.06
N PHE A 99 1.03 -15.12 -17.98
CA PHE A 99 1.28 -13.82 -18.62
C PHE A 99 2.23 -13.89 -19.82
N SER A 100 3.14 -14.86 -19.85
CA SER A 100 4.13 -14.97 -20.92
C SER A 100 4.50 -16.42 -21.23
N SER A 101 4.89 -16.65 -22.49
CA SER A 101 5.45 -17.91 -22.97
C SER A 101 6.99 -17.92 -22.95
N ASP A 102 7.65 -16.77 -22.71
CA ASP A 102 9.12 -16.69 -22.68
C ASP A 102 9.66 -17.25 -21.34
N PRO A 103 10.47 -18.32 -21.37
CA PRO A 103 11.08 -18.89 -20.16
C PRO A 103 11.88 -17.87 -19.32
N LYS A 104 12.51 -16.87 -19.95
CA LYS A 104 13.28 -15.84 -19.25
C LYS A 104 12.38 -14.95 -18.40
N ILE A 105 11.26 -14.51 -18.96
CA ILE A 105 10.26 -13.69 -18.26
C ILE A 105 9.61 -14.51 -17.14
N ILE A 106 9.26 -15.77 -17.40
CA ILE A 106 8.65 -16.66 -16.40
C ILE A 106 9.58 -16.85 -15.20
N TYR A 107 10.87 -17.15 -15.44
CA TYR A 107 11.84 -17.37 -14.38
C TYR A 107 12.09 -16.09 -13.57
N TYR A 108 12.24 -14.96 -14.26
CA TYR A 108 12.50 -13.69 -13.59
C TYR A 108 11.28 -13.23 -12.78
N ALA A 109 10.06 -13.33 -13.32
CA ALA A 109 8.83 -13.07 -12.59
C ALA A 109 8.70 -13.96 -11.34
N ALA A 110 8.98 -15.26 -11.44
CA ALA A 110 8.96 -16.18 -10.30
C ALA A 110 9.95 -15.76 -9.19
N SER A 111 11.08 -15.18 -9.56
CA SER A 111 12.07 -14.66 -8.61
C SER A 111 11.67 -13.33 -7.95
N MET A 112 10.79 -12.56 -8.59
CA MET A 112 10.23 -11.30 -8.04
C MET A 112 9.12 -11.54 -7.03
N ILE A 113 8.39 -12.66 -7.13
CA ILE A 113 7.21 -12.97 -6.30
C ILE A 113 7.46 -12.81 -4.79
N PRO A 114 8.59 -13.23 -4.20
CA PRO A 114 8.83 -12.99 -2.77
C PRO A 114 8.84 -11.50 -2.39
N ILE A 115 9.44 -10.65 -3.22
CA ILE A 115 9.48 -9.20 -3.03
C ILE A 115 8.07 -8.62 -3.21
N VAL A 116 7.36 -9.05 -4.26
CA VAL A 116 5.98 -8.65 -4.54
C VAL A 116 5.05 -9.05 -3.40
N ALA A 117 5.19 -10.26 -2.86
CA ALA A 117 4.38 -10.75 -1.74
C ALA A 117 4.60 -9.91 -0.47
N CYS A 118 5.86 -9.58 -0.16
CA CYS A 118 6.19 -8.67 0.94
C CYS A 118 5.58 -7.28 0.72
N GLY A 119 5.68 -6.74 -0.49
CA GLY A 119 5.04 -5.48 -0.87
C GLY A 119 3.52 -5.51 -0.67
N ASN A 120 2.84 -6.55 -1.16
CA ASN A 120 1.39 -6.69 -1.03
C ASN A 120 0.93 -6.82 0.44
N PHE A 121 1.75 -7.45 1.30
CA PHE A 121 1.47 -7.49 2.73
C PHE A 121 1.46 -6.09 3.35
N LEU A 122 2.49 -5.29 3.05
CA LEU A 122 2.59 -3.90 3.52
C LEU A 122 1.50 -3.02 2.92
N ASP A 123 1.17 -3.22 1.65
CA ASP A 123 0.12 -2.50 0.94
C ASP A 123 -1.27 -2.76 1.56
N GLY A 124 -1.54 -4.00 1.99
CA GLY A 124 -2.75 -4.32 2.75
C GLY A 124 -2.89 -3.49 4.04
N LEU A 125 -1.80 -3.39 4.81
CA LEU A 125 -1.75 -2.57 6.02
C LEU A 125 -1.88 -1.08 5.71
N GLN A 126 -1.20 -0.61 4.66
CA GLN A 126 -1.26 0.76 4.17
C GLN A 126 -2.70 1.15 3.85
N CYS A 127 -3.43 0.29 3.13
CA CYS A 127 -4.80 0.56 2.68
C CYS A 127 -5.76 0.72 3.87
N VAL A 128 -5.63 -0.17 4.86
CA VAL A 128 -6.44 -0.13 6.08
C VAL A 128 -6.14 1.11 6.91
N LEU A 129 -4.87 1.42 7.15
CA LEU A 129 -4.46 2.63 7.89
C LEU A 129 -4.87 3.92 7.17
N SER A 130 -4.77 3.95 5.84
CA SER A 130 -5.26 5.06 5.01
C SER A 130 -6.79 5.17 5.07
N GLY A 131 -7.50 4.05 5.20
CA GLY A 131 -8.93 3.98 5.53
C GLY A 131 -9.25 4.63 6.88
N VAL A 132 -8.52 4.26 7.93
CA VAL A 132 -8.66 4.86 9.26
C VAL A 132 -8.40 6.37 9.22
N ALA A 133 -7.33 6.80 8.57
CA ALA A 133 -7.01 8.22 8.41
C ALA A 133 -8.12 8.99 7.68
N ARG A 134 -8.77 8.38 6.68
CA ARG A 134 -9.96 8.96 6.03
C ARG A 134 -11.15 9.03 6.99
N GLY A 135 -11.42 7.97 7.75
CA GLY A 135 -12.49 7.92 8.74
C GLY A 135 -12.36 8.98 9.85
N CYS A 136 -11.14 9.28 10.28
CA CYS A 136 -10.87 10.35 11.26
C CYS A 136 -10.83 11.77 10.65
N GLY A 137 -10.78 11.87 9.32
CA GLY A 137 -10.61 13.14 8.60
C GLY A 137 -9.18 13.70 8.65
N TRP A 138 -8.17 12.83 8.64
CA TRP A 138 -6.73 13.16 8.58
C TRP A 138 -6.17 13.13 7.16
N GLN A 139 -7.02 13.37 6.15
CA GLN A 139 -6.65 13.26 4.75
C GLN A 139 -5.43 14.11 4.37
N LYS A 140 -5.27 15.30 4.98
CA LYS A 140 -4.09 16.16 4.78
C LYS A 140 -2.79 15.51 5.25
N ILE A 141 -2.81 14.89 6.44
CA ILE A 141 -1.65 14.17 6.99
C ILE A 141 -1.36 12.95 6.10
N GLY A 142 -2.39 12.17 5.76
CA GLY A 142 -2.26 11.00 4.89
C GLY A 142 -1.67 11.36 3.52
N ALA A 143 -2.09 12.47 2.91
CA ALA A 143 -1.53 12.95 1.65
C ALA A 143 -0.06 13.37 1.76
N CYS A 144 0.33 14.08 2.83
CA CYS A 144 1.72 14.46 3.06
C CYS A 144 2.62 13.23 3.27
N VAL A 145 2.16 12.27 4.08
CA VAL A 145 2.88 11.02 4.33
C VAL A 145 3.03 10.21 3.04
N ASN A 146 1.97 10.10 2.23
CA ASN A 146 2.01 9.39 0.95
C ASN A 146 3.04 10.03 -0.01
N LEU A 147 3.00 11.35 -0.17
CA LEU A 147 3.89 12.07 -1.05
C LEU A 147 5.35 11.95 -0.59
N GLY A 148 5.61 12.08 0.72
CA GLY A 148 6.94 11.87 1.28
C GLY A 148 7.44 10.43 1.10
N SER A 149 6.59 9.44 1.37
CA SER A 149 6.98 8.03 1.30
C SER A 149 7.29 7.59 -0.12
N TYR A 150 6.44 7.93 -1.09
CA TYR A 150 6.63 7.52 -2.48
C TYR A 150 7.63 8.40 -3.24
N TYR A 151 7.52 9.73 -3.15
CA TYR A 151 8.29 10.62 -4.03
C TYR A 151 9.62 11.09 -3.42
N LEU A 152 9.73 11.18 -2.09
CA LEU A 152 11.00 11.57 -1.45
C LEU A 152 11.87 10.38 -1.06
N VAL A 153 11.27 9.20 -0.81
CA VAL A 153 12.01 8.01 -0.38
C VAL A 153 11.94 6.92 -1.44
N GLY A 154 10.74 6.44 -1.78
CA GLY A 154 10.53 5.26 -2.63
C GLY A 154 11.11 5.37 -4.03
N VAL A 155 10.69 6.38 -4.79
CA VAL A 155 11.12 6.60 -6.17
C VAL A 155 12.62 6.87 -6.25
N PRO A 156 13.21 7.80 -5.47
CA PRO A 156 14.66 8.01 -5.49
C PRO A 156 15.45 6.74 -5.14
N LEU A 157 15.04 5.99 -4.11
CA LEU A 157 15.70 4.75 -3.73
C LEU A 157 15.55 3.67 -4.80
N GLY A 158 14.37 3.54 -5.40
CA GLY A 158 14.12 2.60 -6.49
C GLY A 158 15.00 2.89 -7.70
N LEU A 159 15.09 4.15 -8.11
CA LEU A 159 15.97 4.57 -9.21
C LEU A 159 17.45 4.34 -8.86
N LEU A 160 17.87 4.66 -7.63
CA LEU A 160 19.24 4.42 -7.17
C LEU A 160 19.59 2.92 -7.21
N LEU A 161 18.74 2.06 -6.67
CA LEU A 161 18.94 0.61 -6.66
C LEU A 161 18.89 0.01 -8.07
N GLY A 162 17.94 0.45 -8.90
CA GLY A 162 17.76 -0.05 -10.25
C GLY A 162 18.91 0.32 -11.19
N PHE A 163 19.31 1.60 -11.19
CA PHE A 163 20.28 2.14 -12.15
C PHE A 163 21.71 2.21 -11.63
N HIS A 164 21.94 2.75 -10.43
CA HIS A 164 23.30 2.96 -9.91
C HIS A 164 23.91 1.67 -9.37
N PHE A 165 23.14 0.89 -8.61
CA PHE A 165 23.59 -0.40 -8.08
C PHE A 165 23.35 -1.58 -9.03
N HIS A 166 22.82 -1.32 -10.23
CA HIS A 166 22.56 -2.32 -11.27
C HIS A 166 21.72 -3.53 -10.79
N ILE A 167 20.79 -3.31 -9.86
CA ILE A 167 19.88 -4.36 -9.35
C ILE A 167 18.68 -4.53 -10.31
N GLY A 168 18.55 -3.67 -11.33
CA GLY A 168 17.52 -3.77 -12.37
C GLY A 168 16.11 -3.61 -11.81
N GLY A 169 15.15 -4.33 -12.39
CA GLY A 169 13.76 -4.29 -12.00
C GLY A 169 13.48 -4.66 -10.55
N ARG A 170 14.29 -5.55 -9.95
CA ARG A 170 14.25 -5.84 -8.51
C ARG A 170 14.52 -4.59 -7.68
N GLY A 171 15.49 -3.77 -8.07
CA GLY A 171 15.84 -2.52 -7.38
C GLY A 171 14.69 -1.52 -7.42
N LEU A 172 14.06 -1.36 -8.59
CA LEU A 172 12.89 -0.51 -8.76
C LEU A 172 11.74 -0.95 -7.83
N TRP A 173 11.45 -2.25 -7.77
CA TRP A 173 10.38 -2.78 -6.92
C TRP A 173 10.70 -2.69 -5.42
N LEU A 174 11.97 -2.84 -5.02
CA LEU A 174 12.40 -2.61 -3.64
C LEU A 174 12.19 -1.15 -3.19
N GLY A 175 12.32 -0.19 -4.11
CA GLY A 175 11.94 1.20 -3.86
C GLY A 175 10.46 1.34 -3.45
N ILE A 176 9.57 0.65 -4.16
CA ILE A 176 8.12 0.61 -3.85
C ILE A 176 7.87 -0.02 -2.48
N VAL A 177 8.50 -1.18 -2.20
CA VAL A 177 8.36 -1.85 -0.90
C VAL A 177 8.82 -0.94 0.24
N THR A 178 9.90 -0.17 0.02
CA THR A 178 10.39 0.79 1.01
C THR A 178 9.41 1.94 1.21
N ALA A 179 8.81 2.49 0.15
CA ALA A 179 7.77 3.50 0.25
C ALA A 179 6.60 3.02 1.10
N LEU A 180 6.11 1.81 0.83
CA LEU A 180 5.04 1.17 1.57
C LEU A 180 5.40 1.00 3.05
N ALA A 181 6.61 0.53 3.35
CA ALA A 181 7.08 0.37 4.73
C ALA A 181 7.10 1.70 5.50
N VAL A 182 7.64 2.76 4.88
CA VAL A 182 7.67 4.11 5.48
C VAL A 182 6.26 4.64 5.71
N GLN A 183 5.36 4.49 4.73
CA GLN A 183 3.99 4.96 4.87
C GLN A 183 3.23 4.21 5.98
N VAL A 184 3.35 2.89 6.05
CA VAL A 184 2.75 2.06 7.11
C VAL A 184 3.29 2.50 8.47
N LEU A 185 4.60 2.70 8.60
CA LEU A 185 5.22 3.15 9.85
C LEU A 185 4.67 4.52 10.27
N CYS A 186 4.68 5.51 9.38
CA CYS A 186 4.20 6.86 9.68
C CYS A 186 2.71 6.87 10.05
N LEU A 187 1.84 6.20 9.29
CA LEU A 187 0.41 6.13 9.60
C LEU A 187 0.13 5.35 10.88
N SER A 188 0.90 4.31 11.17
CA SER A 188 0.79 3.56 12.44
C SER A 188 1.15 4.46 13.62
N LEU A 189 2.25 5.21 13.54
CA LEU A 189 2.66 6.15 14.58
C LEU A 189 1.59 7.22 14.82
N VAL A 190 1.07 7.82 13.74
CA VAL A 190 -0.04 8.80 13.84
C VAL A 190 -1.24 8.17 14.54
N THR A 191 -1.62 6.95 14.18
CA THR A 191 -2.78 6.25 14.75
C THR A 191 -2.57 5.89 16.24
N ILE A 192 -1.36 5.46 16.62
CA ILE A 192 -1.02 5.09 18.00
C ILE A 192 -0.99 6.31 18.92
N PHE A 193 -0.41 7.43 18.47
CA PHE A 193 -0.27 8.65 19.28
C PHE A 193 -1.50 9.56 19.23
N THR A 194 -2.55 9.15 18.51
CA THR A 194 -3.80 9.91 18.45
C THR A 194 -4.56 9.83 19.77
N ASN A 195 -5.01 10.99 20.26
CA ASN A 195 -6.00 11.07 21.32
C ASN A 195 -7.42 10.89 20.73
N TRP A 196 -7.97 9.70 20.91
CA TRP A 196 -9.27 9.30 20.37
C TRP A 196 -10.43 10.14 20.91
N ASP A 197 -10.40 10.55 22.19
CA ASP A 197 -11.42 11.42 22.79
C ASP A 197 -11.44 12.81 22.14
N LYS A 198 -10.28 13.36 21.81
CA LYS A 198 -10.17 14.64 21.09
C LYS A 198 -10.74 14.54 19.69
N GLU A 199 -10.52 13.43 19.00
CA GLU A 199 -11.02 13.22 17.64
C GLU A 199 -12.52 12.97 17.61
N ALA A 200 -13.09 12.27 18.59
CA ALA A 200 -14.55 12.16 18.75
C ALA A 200 -15.18 13.54 18.96
N LYS A 201 -14.65 14.36 19.88
CA LYS A 201 -15.12 15.74 20.08
C LYS A 201 -15.04 16.58 18.80
N LYS A 202 -13.97 16.41 18.03
CA LYS A 202 -13.78 17.09 16.75
C LYS A 202 -14.80 16.62 15.70
N ALA A 203 -15.12 15.33 15.67
CA ALA A 203 -16.15 14.77 14.80
C ALA A 203 -17.54 15.32 15.14
N THR A 204 -17.92 15.35 16.43
CA THR A 204 -19.19 15.93 16.87
C THR A 204 -19.29 17.41 16.49
N LYS A 205 -18.24 18.21 16.71
CA LYS A 205 -18.21 19.63 16.30
C LYS A 205 -18.32 19.84 14.79
N ARG A 206 -17.80 18.92 13.97
CA ARG A 206 -17.89 19.01 12.50
C ARG A 206 -19.32 18.78 11.99
N VAL A 207 -20.13 18.01 12.73
CA VAL A 207 -21.51 17.69 12.34
C VAL A 207 -22.51 18.66 12.98
N GLY A 208 -22.25 19.12 14.21
CA GLY A 208 -23.13 20.00 14.97
C GLY A 208 -23.11 21.48 14.59
N SER A 209 -22.49 21.88 13.47
CA SER A 209 -22.42 23.28 13.04
C SER A 209 -23.62 23.73 12.17
N SER A 210 -24.84 23.34 12.56
CA SER A 210 -26.08 23.77 11.89
C SER A 210 -27.13 24.36 12.85
N ASP A 211 -26.74 24.71 14.07
CA ASP A 211 -27.58 25.44 15.03
C ASP A 211 -26.82 26.68 15.56
N ASP A 212 -26.63 27.68 14.70
CA ASP A 212 -26.36 29.09 15.05
C ASP A 212 -26.95 30.01 13.97
#